data_AF-A0A3N6MZT7-F1
#
_entry.id   AF-A0A3N6MZT7-F1
#
_cell.length_a   1.000
_cell.length_b   1.000
_cell.length_c   1.000
_cell.angle_alpha   90.00
_cell.angle_beta   90.00
_cell.angle_gamma   90.00
#
_symmetry.space_group_name_H-M   'P 1'
#
loop_
_entity.id
_entity.type
_entity.pdbx_description
1 polymer ?
#
loop_
_entity_poly.entity_id
_entity_poly.type
_entity_poly.pdbx_seq_one_letter_code
_entity_poly.pdbx_strand_id
1 'polypeptide(L)'
;MYAVVGCSECSNLWIIEGRSETTQCPRCGSRKAFEKRKKFVETDDADHAREVRASMLANRQGQGDAFAAVDSFADLENDVSDGVVDETEYIERSGLDADELEAAGDRDPRGPSRAGSKADIVECALEELDRPTEAEVIDYADERGVSAAYVRDTLEKLVRRGAVSENRGRYRNL
;
A
#
# COMPACT_ATOMS: atom_id res chain seq x y z
N MET A 1 -1.87 20.00 -1.42
CA MET A 1 -1.27 20.92 -0.43
C MET A 1 -0.93 20.22 0.87
N TYR A 2 0.35 20.27 1.19
CA TYR A 2 1.03 19.77 2.37
C TYR A 2 1.70 20.92 3.10
N ALA A 3 1.70 20.88 4.42
CA ALA A 3 2.39 21.87 5.25
C ALA A 3 3.22 21.19 6.33
N VAL A 4 4.50 21.56 6.43
CA VAL A 4 5.35 21.16 7.57
C VAL A 4 5.11 22.14 8.70
N VAL A 5 4.63 21.64 9.84
CA VAL A 5 4.25 22.47 10.99
C VAL A 5 4.99 22.09 12.25
N GLY A 6 5.10 23.06 13.15
CA GLY A 6 5.70 22.89 14.48
C GLY A 6 4.71 23.09 15.63
N CYS A 7 4.91 22.32 16.71
CA CYS A 7 4.25 22.55 17.99
C CYS A 7 5.01 23.64 18.76
N SER A 8 4.29 24.66 19.26
CA SER A 8 4.86 25.67 20.16
C SER A 8 5.25 25.10 21.53
N GLU A 9 4.56 24.06 21.99
CA GLU A 9 4.73 23.52 23.36
C GLU A 9 5.90 22.52 23.47
N CYS A 10 6.08 21.66 22.47
CA CYS A 10 7.07 20.56 22.53
C CYS A 10 8.01 20.51 21.32
N SER A 11 7.96 21.51 20.44
CA SER A 11 8.80 21.64 19.24
C SER A 11 8.77 20.47 18.26
N ASN A 12 7.78 19.57 18.40
CA ASN A 12 7.57 18.47 17.47
C ASN A 12 7.25 18.98 16.06
N LEU A 13 7.81 18.34 15.03
CA LEU A 13 7.60 18.65 13.61
C LEU A 13 6.81 17.53 12.93
N TRP A 14 5.77 17.86 12.18
CA TRP A 14 4.99 16.89 11.39
C TRP A 14 4.39 17.55 10.14
N ILE A 15 3.87 16.72 9.23
CA ILE A 15 3.26 17.14 7.98
C ILE A 15 1.74 17.07 8.15
N ILE A 16 1.03 18.06 7.63
CA ILE A 16 -0.42 18.05 7.51
C ILE A 16 -0.77 18.03 6.03
N GLU A 17 -1.68 17.14 5.67
CA GLU A 17 -2.31 17.11 4.36
C GLU A 17 -3.69 17.78 4.42
N GLY A 18 -3.97 18.67 3.47
CA GLY A 18 -5.30 19.23 3.26
C GLY A 18 -5.67 20.45 4.13
N ARG A 19 -6.98 20.70 4.22
CA ARG A 19 -7.58 21.98 4.68
C ARG A 19 -8.19 21.91 6.08
N SER A 20 -7.62 21.08 6.95
CA SER A 20 -8.17 20.93 8.30
C SER A 20 -8.13 22.26 9.07
N GLU A 21 -9.28 22.70 9.61
CA GLU A 21 -9.35 23.98 10.35
C GLU A 21 -8.55 23.93 11.66
N THR A 22 -8.46 22.75 12.27
CA THR A 22 -7.75 22.51 13.53
C THR A 22 -6.80 21.33 13.44
N THR A 23 -5.72 21.41 14.21
CA THR A 23 -4.62 20.46 14.17
C THR A 23 -4.21 20.07 15.58
N GLN A 24 -3.95 18.79 15.79
CA GLN A 24 -3.47 18.25 17.06
C GLN A 24 -2.00 17.83 16.93
N CYS A 25 -1.17 18.21 17.89
CA CYS A 25 0.20 17.74 17.93
C CYS A 25 0.22 16.24 18.26
N PRO A 26 0.86 15.38 17.43
CA PRO A 26 0.89 13.94 17.66
C PRO A 26 1.76 13.54 18.85
N ARG A 27 2.62 14.43 19.36
CA ARG A 27 3.50 14.16 20.50
C ARG A 27 2.89 14.52 21.85
N CYS A 28 2.38 15.74 21.99
CA CYS A 28 1.87 16.26 23.28
C CYS A 28 0.35 16.46 23.31
N GLY A 29 -0.37 16.19 22.22
CA GLY A 29 -1.82 16.35 22.15
C GLY A 29 -2.34 17.78 22.10
N SER A 30 -1.48 18.81 22.15
CA SER A 30 -1.91 20.22 22.06
C SER A 30 -2.70 20.51 20.77
N ARG A 31 -3.86 21.16 20.89
CA ARG A 31 -4.73 21.54 19.76
C ARG A 31 -4.62 23.02 19.43
N LYS A 32 -4.61 23.36 18.14
CA LYS A 32 -4.58 24.76 17.65
C LYS A 32 -5.17 24.83 16.25
N ALA A 33 -5.79 25.95 15.90
CA ALA A 33 -6.22 26.23 14.53
C ALA A 33 -5.02 26.14 13.56
N PHE A 34 -5.21 25.54 12.39
CA PHE A 34 -4.16 25.36 11.37
C PHE A 34 -3.54 26.70 10.97
N GLU A 35 -4.37 27.72 10.77
CA GLU A 35 -3.92 29.08 10.42
C GLU A 35 -2.93 29.66 11.45
N LYS A 36 -3.13 29.34 12.73
CA LYS A 36 -2.31 29.83 13.85
C LYS A 36 -1.09 28.93 14.13
N ARG A 37 -0.90 27.82 13.41
CA ARG A 37 0.30 27.00 13.52
C ARG A 37 1.46 27.68 12.80
N LYS A 38 2.68 27.47 13.31
CA LYS A 38 3.89 27.87 12.61
C LYS A 38 4.09 26.90 11.45
N LYS A 39 3.98 27.42 10.22
CA LYS A 39 4.21 26.69 8.98
C LYS A 39 5.63 27.00 8.52
N PHE A 40 6.42 25.96 8.28
CA PHE A 40 7.81 26.09 7.84
C PHE A 40 7.92 26.02 6.31
N VAL A 41 7.08 25.19 5.70
CA VAL A 41 6.87 25.14 4.24
C VAL A 41 5.41 24.79 3.98
N GLU A 42 4.89 25.30 2.88
CA GLU A 42 3.63 24.90 2.27
C GLU A 42 3.92 24.58 0.80
N THR A 43 3.51 23.40 0.34
CA THR A 43 3.81 22.88 -1.00
C THR A 43 2.69 21.97 -1.47
N ASP A 44 2.54 21.78 -2.78
CA ASP A 44 1.61 20.77 -3.31
C ASP A 44 2.27 19.40 -3.51
N ASP A 45 3.58 19.31 -3.33
CA ASP A 45 4.39 18.10 -3.43
C ASP A 45 4.62 17.47 -2.04
N ALA A 46 4.19 16.22 -1.89
CA ALA A 46 4.33 15.46 -0.65
C ALA A 46 5.81 15.17 -0.33
N ASP A 47 6.61 14.86 -1.34
CA ASP A 47 8.02 14.50 -1.18
C ASP A 47 8.83 15.72 -0.77
N HIS A 48 8.56 16.87 -1.38
CA HIS A 48 9.16 18.13 -0.92
C HIS A 48 8.83 18.43 0.56
N ALA A 49 7.61 18.13 1.02
CA ALA A 49 7.26 18.30 2.43
C ALA A 49 8.02 17.32 3.35
N ARG A 50 8.23 16.07 2.90
CA ARG A 50 9.04 15.05 3.61
C ARG A 50 10.50 15.50 3.71
N GLU A 51 11.07 15.93 2.60
CA GLU A 51 12.44 16.42 2.44
C GLU A 51 12.73 17.57 3.42
N VAL A 52 11.89 18.62 3.42
CA VAL A 52 12.05 19.77 4.32
C VAL A 52 11.97 19.36 5.78
N ARG A 53 11.00 18.49 6.13
CA ARG A 53 10.89 18.00 7.52
C ARG A 53 12.14 17.23 7.93
N ALA A 54 12.67 16.36 7.06
CA ALA A 54 13.86 15.57 7.33
C ALA A 54 15.09 16.45 7.51
N SER A 55 15.32 17.40 6.60
CA SER A 55 16.39 18.39 6.69
C SER A 55 16.34 19.17 8.02
N MET A 56 15.16 19.63 8.45
CA MET A 56 15.00 20.33 9.73
C MET A 56 15.33 19.45 10.94
N LEU A 57 14.98 18.16 10.90
CA LEU A 57 15.29 17.20 11.97
C LEU A 57 16.78 16.83 12.01
N ALA A 58 17.42 16.71 10.84
CA ALA A 58 18.85 16.46 10.72
C ALA A 58 19.66 17.65 11.27
N ASN A 59 19.33 18.87 10.83
CA ASN A 59 19.95 20.09 11.34
C ASN A 59 19.79 20.26 12.86
N ARG A 60 18.62 19.89 13.42
CA ARG A 60 18.40 19.90 14.88
C ARG A 60 19.31 18.94 15.65
N GLN A 61 19.75 17.87 15.01
CA GLN A 61 20.64 16.85 15.58
C GLN A 61 22.12 17.07 15.21
N GLY A 62 22.44 18.16 14.50
CA GLY A 62 23.80 18.41 14.01
C GLY A 62 24.23 17.48 12.86
N GLN A 63 23.27 16.82 12.20
CA GLN A 63 23.49 15.87 11.10
C GLN A 63 23.15 16.49 9.72
N GLY A 64 23.22 17.82 9.60
CA GLY A 64 22.86 18.53 8.36
C GLY A 64 23.73 18.11 7.18
N ASP A 65 25.05 17.99 7.38
CA ASP A 65 25.99 17.59 6.33
C ASP A 65 25.77 16.13 5.91
N ALA A 66 25.46 15.24 6.86
CA ALA A 66 25.12 13.85 6.58
C ALA A 66 23.83 13.74 5.76
N PHE A 67 22.83 14.57 6.07
CA PHE A 67 21.60 14.64 5.30
C PHE A 67 21.83 15.16 3.88
N ALA A 68 22.65 16.20 3.72
CA ALA A 68 22.98 16.75 2.40
C ALA A 68 23.80 15.80 1.51
N ALA A 69 24.38 14.74 2.09
CA ALA A 69 25.09 13.70 1.36
C ALA A 69 24.17 12.54 0.93
N VAL A 70 22.93 12.50 1.39
CA VAL A 70 21.91 11.55 0.94
C VAL A 70 21.14 12.18 -0.22
N ASP A 71 20.74 11.37 -1.20
CA ASP A 71 19.93 11.80 -2.32
C ASP A 71 18.52 12.25 -1.87
N SER A 72 17.83 13.00 -2.74
CA SER A 72 16.52 13.56 -2.39
C SER A 72 15.48 12.44 -2.21
N PHE A 73 14.40 12.72 -1.49
CA PHE A 73 13.34 11.73 -1.26
C PHE A 73 12.79 11.12 -2.56
N ALA A 74 12.68 11.91 -3.64
CA ALA A 74 12.23 11.44 -4.95
C ALA A 74 13.28 10.57 -5.66
N ASP A 75 14.56 10.86 -5.46
CA ASP A 75 15.65 10.06 -6.04
C ASP A 75 15.79 8.71 -5.33
N LEU A 76 15.66 8.70 -4.00
CA LEU A 76 15.70 7.48 -3.19
C LEU A 76 14.58 6.49 -3.54
N GLU A 77 13.41 6.96 -3.96
CA GLU A 77 12.32 6.09 -4.43
C GLU A 77 12.70 5.33 -5.71
N ASN A 78 13.44 5.99 -6.62
CA ASN A 78 13.94 5.36 -7.83
C ASN A 78 15.03 4.32 -7.50
N ASP A 79 15.94 4.64 -6.58
CA ASP A 79 17.00 3.71 -6.15
C ASP A 79 16.44 2.44 -5.51
N VAL A 80 15.36 2.54 -4.72
CA VAL A 80 14.70 1.36 -4.14
C VAL A 80 14.12 0.46 -5.24
N SER A 81 13.64 1.03 -6.33
CA SER A 81 13.06 0.27 -7.45
C SER A 81 14.13 -0.52 -8.22
N ASP A 82 15.34 0.05 -8.36
CA ASP A 82 16.45 -0.58 -9.07
C ASP A 82 17.33 -1.48 -8.17
N GLY A 83 17.28 -1.28 -6.85
CA GLY A 83 18.12 -1.98 -5.87
C GLY A 83 17.55 -3.29 -5.31
N VAL A 84 16.34 -3.68 -5.72
CA VAL A 84 15.77 -4.99 -5.34
C VAL A 84 16.26 -6.09 -6.26
N VAL A 85 16.79 -7.14 -5.64
CA VAL A 85 17.08 -8.41 -6.31
C VAL A 85 15.76 -9.00 -6.78
N ASP A 86 15.64 -9.30 -8.08
CA ASP A 86 14.44 -9.93 -8.61
C ASP A 86 14.26 -11.35 -8.03
N GLU A 87 13.05 -11.88 -8.09
CA GLU A 87 12.73 -13.19 -7.50
C GLU A 87 13.66 -14.30 -8.03
N THR A 88 13.96 -14.29 -9.33
CA THR A 88 14.84 -15.27 -9.98
C THR A 88 16.26 -15.15 -9.42
N GLU A 89 16.82 -13.93 -9.41
CA GLU A 89 18.16 -13.69 -8.88
C GLU A 89 18.24 -14.04 -7.38
N TYR A 90 17.16 -13.82 -6.61
CA TYR A 90 17.10 -14.21 -5.20
C TYR A 90 17.15 -15.73 -5.04
N ILE A 91 16.36 -16.46 -5.83
CA ILE A 91 16.32 -17.94 -5.80
C ILE A 91 17.68 -18.51 -6.21
N GLU A 92 18.28 -18.02 -7.30
CA GLU A 92 19.59 -18.48 -7.77
C GLU A 92 20.71 -18.19 -6.75
N ARG A 93 20.73 -16.98 -6.16
CA ARG A 93 21.70 -16.64 -5.09
C ARG A 93 21.51 -17.47 -3.83
N SER A 94 20.29 -17.96 -3.57
CA SER A 94 20.02 -18.89 -2.47
C SER A 94 20.51 -20.32 -2.74
N GLY A 95 21.06 -20.59 -3.93
CA GLY A 95 21.57 -21.90 -4.34
C GLY A 95 20.48 -22.84 -4.85
N LEU A 96 19.33 -22.30 -5.22
CA LEU A 96 18.20 -23.03 -5.80
C LEU A 96 18.13 -22.72 -7.30
N ASP A 97 17.65 -23.69 -8.08
CA ASP A 97 17.39 -23.51 -9.51
C ASP A 97 15.96 -22.95 -9.68
N ALA A 98 15.85 -21.76 -10.27
CA ALA A 98 14.57 -21.07 -10.40
C ALA A 98 13.59 -21.80 -11.33
N ASP A 99 14.09 -22.35 -12.43
CA ASP A 99 13.29 -23.12 -13.39
C ASP A 99 12.80 -24.44 -12.74
N GLU A 100 13.68 -25.11 -11.99
CA GLU A 100 13.30 -26.33 -11.26
C GLU A 100 12.26 -26.04 -10.18
N LEU A 101 12.39 -24.92 -9.47
CA LEU A 101 11.46 -24.49 -8.42
C LEU A 101 10.08 -24.15 -9.01
N GLU A 102 10.04 -23.40 -10.11
CA GLU A 102 8.82 -23.10 -10.85
C GLU A 102 8.14 -24.40 -11.32
N ALA A 103 8.90 -25.28 -11.97
CA ALA A 103 8.40 -26.56 -12.45
C ALA A 103 7.95 -27.49 -11.29
N ALA A 104 8.53 -27.37 -10.10
CA ALA A 104 8.09 -28.10 -8.92
C ALA A 104 6.74 -27.58 -8.40
N GLY A 105 6.52 -26.27 -8.45
CA GLY A 105 5.21 -25.65 -8.17
C GLY A 105 4.12 -26.11 -9.11
N ASP A 106 4.42 -26.22 -10.41
CA ASP A 106 3.48 -26.72 -11.42
C ASP A 106 3.12 -28.20 -11.25
N ARG A 107 4.02 -29.00 -10.67
CA ARG A 107 3.84 -30.44 -10.42
C ARG A 107 3.11 -30.74 -9.11
N ASP A 108 2.95 -29.78 -8.21
CA ASP A 108 2.15 -29.99 -7.01
C ASP A 108 0.70 -30.27 -7.44
N PRO A 109 0.07 -31.39 -7.05
CA PRO A 109 -1.34 -31.66 -7.34
C PRO A 109 -2.30 -30.63 -6.72
N ARG A 110 -1.82 -29.74 -5.84
CA ARG A 110 -2.53 -28.54 -5.39
C ARG A 110 -2.44 -27.36 -6.38
N GLY A 111 -1.68 -27.51 -7.46
CA GLY A 111 -1.37 -26.50 -8.47
C GLY A 111 -0.34 -25.48 -7.97
N PRO A 112 0.28 -24.71 -8.89
CA PRO A 112 1.07 -23.55 -8.49
C PRO A 112 0.13 -22.59 -7.76
N SER A 113 0.53 -22.08 -6.60
CA SER A 113 -0.22 -21.03 -5.89
C SER A 113 -0.16 -19.66 -6.59
N ARG A 114 0.02 -19.64 -7.92
CA ARG A 114 -0.04 -18.43 -8.75
C ARG A 114 -1.43 -17.82 -8.76
N ALA A 115 -2.46 -18.64 -8.59
CA ALA A 115 -3.75 -18.18 -8.14
C ALA A 115 -3.78 -18.46 -6.64
N GLY A 116 -3.86 -17.43 -5.80
CA GLY A 116 -3.59 -17.55 -4.37
C GLY A 116 -4.57 -18.45 -3.59
N SER A 117 -4.92 -18.06 -2.36
CA SER A 117 -5.91 -18.79 -1.57
C SER A 117 -7.23 -18.95 -2.35
N LYS A 118 -8.12 -19.88 -1.93
CA LYS A 118 -9.46 -19.99 -2.54
C LYS A 118 -10.24 -18.67 -2.49
N ALA A 119 -9.92 -17.78 -1.53
CA ALA A 119 -10.48 -16.43 -1.49
C ALA A 119 -9.85 -15.54 -2.57
N ASP A 120 -8.55 -15.62 -2.77
CA ASP A 120 -7.81 -14.85 -3.78
C ASP A 120 -8.34 -15.18 -5.20
N ILE A 121 -8.66 -16.46 -5.48
CA ILE A 121 -9.31 -16.86 -6.74
C ILE A 121 -10.66 -16.14 -6.96
N VAL A 122 -11.45 -15.98 -5.89
CA VAL A 122 -12.74 -15.27 -5.95
C VAL A 122 -12.53 -13.76 -6.12
N GLU A 123 -11.50 -13.20 -5.47
CA GLU A 123 -11.14 -11.79 -5.61
C GLU A 123 -10.60 -11.48 -7.02
N CYS A 124 -9.73 -12.33 -7.59
CA CYS A 124 -9.28 -12.22 -8.99
C CYS A 124 -10.46 -12.26 -9.98
N ALA A 125 -11.46 -13.12 -9.75
CA ALA A 125 -12.65 -13.16 -10.59
C ALA A 125 -13.42 -11.82 -10.58
N LEU A 126 -13.45 -11.12 -9.44
CA LEU A 126 -14.11 -9.82 -9.29
C LEU A 126 -13.29 -8.67 -9.88
N GLU A 127 -11.99 -8.83 -10.02
CA GLU A 127 -11.08 -7.86 -10.65
C GLU A 127 -11.06 -8.00 -12.18
N GLU A 128 -11.01 -9.24 -12.68
CA GLU A 128 -10.89 -9.52 -14.11
C GLU A 128 -12.22 -9.42 -14.86
N LEU A 129 -13.34 -9.77 -14.22
CA LEU A 129 -14.65 -9.71 -14.83
C LEU A 129 -15.30 -8.34 -14.58
N ASP A 130 -15.79 -7.70 -15.64
CA ASP A 130 -16.51 -6.42 -15.50
C ASP A 130 -17.93 -6.67 -15.00
N ARG A 131 -18.13 -6.41 -13.70
CA ARG A 131 -19.40 -6.54 -12.99
C ARG A 131 -20.02 -7.94 -13.15
N PRO A 132 -19.37 -8.99 -12.61
CA PRO A 132 -19.84 -10.35 -12.83
C PRO A 132 -21.08 -10.66 -11.99
N THR A 133 -21.83 -11.65 -12.46
CA THR A 133 -22.83 -12.38 -11.67
C THR A 133 -22.17 -13.40 -10.76
N GLU A 134 -22.94 -13.88 -9.78
CA GLU A 134 -22.54 -15.03 -8.97
C GLU A 134 -22.20 -16.24 -9.85
N ALA A 135 -22.99 -16.49 -10.90
CA ALA A 135 -22.75 -17.60 -11.82
C ALA A 135 -21.42 -17.45 -12.57
N GLU A 136 -21.12 -16.25 -13.08
CA GLU A 136 -19.86 -15.98 -13.78
C GLU A 136 -18.64 -16.12 -12.84
N VAL A 137 -18.77 -15.71 -11.57
CA VAL A 137 -17.71 -15.92 -10.57
C VAL A 137 -17.56 -17.41 -10.23
N ILE A 138 -18.67 -18.16 -10.12
CA ILE A 138 -18.64 -19.60 -9.87
C ILE A 138 -17.96 -20.33 -11.03
N ASP A 139 -18.32 -20.02 -12.28
CA ASP A 139 -17.74 -20.65 -13.47
C ASP A 139 -16.23 -20.38 -13.52
N TYR A 140 -15.80 -19.14 -13.30
CA TYR A 140 -14.38 -18.77 -13.23
C TYR A 140 -13.61 -19.55 -12.16
N ALA A 141 -14.22 -19.72 -10.98
CA ALA A 141 -13.58 -20.36 -9.83
C ALA A 141 -13.63 -21.90 -9.92
N ASP A 142 -14.64 -22.48 -10.59
CA ASP A 142 -14.77 -23.92 -10.82
C ASP A 142 -13.67 -24.44 -11.76
N GLU A 143 -13.34 -23.68 -12.81
CA GLU A 143 -12.18 -23.93 -13.68
C GLU A 143 -10.86 -24.02 -12.89
N ARG A 144 -10.81 -23.40 -11.71
CA ARG A 144 -9.65 -23.33 -10.81
C ARG A 144 -9.83 -24.20 -9.55
N GLY A 145 -10.83 -25.07 -9.52
CA GLY A 145 -11.03 -26.05 -8.45
C GLY A 145 -11.67 -25.53 -7.16
N VAL A 146 -12.33 -24.36 -7.20
CA VAL A 146 -13.07 -23.79 -6.08
C VAL A 146 -14.55 -24.14 -6.19
N SER A 147 -15.13 -24.70 -5.12
CA SER A 147 -16.53 -25.11 -5.15
C SER A 147 -17.49 -23.93 -5.12
N ALA A 148 -18.61 -24.04 -5.84
CA ALA A 148 -19.68 -23.04 -5.84
C ALA A 148 -20.22 -22.68 -4.43
N ALA A 149 -20.17 -23.62 -3.49
CA ALA A 149 -20.54 -23.35 -2.09
C ALA A 149 -19.56 -22.39 -1.41
N TYR A 150 -18.25 -22.55 -1.66
CA TYR A 150 -17.22 -21.69 -1.12
C TYR A 150 -17.28 -20.28 -1.73
N VAL A 151 -17.52 -20.19 -3.04
CA VAL A 151 -17.67 -18.91 -3.75
C VAL A 151 -18.81 -18.08 -3.15
N ARG A 152 -19.99 -18.68 -2.97
CA ARG A 152 -21.17 -18.01 -2.39
C ARG A 152 -20.92 -17.48 -0.98
N ASP A 153 -20.37 -18.32 -0.10
CA ASP A 153 -20.03 -17.92 1.27
C ASP A 153 -18.97 -16.80 1.29
N THR A 154 -18.02 -16.84 0.35
CA THR A 154 -17.01 -15.78 0.22
C THR A 154 -17.64 -14.48 -0.25
N LEU A 155 -18.44 -14.48 -1.33
CA LEU A 155 -19.13 -13.29 -1.83
C LEU A 155 -20.02 -12.65 -0.76
N GLU A 156 -20.75 -13.46 0.02
CA GLU A 156 -21.57 -12.97 1.13
C GLU A 156 -20.70 -12.24 2.18
N LYS A 157 -19.55 -12.82 2.55
CA LYS A 157 -18.60 -12.19 3.48
C LYS A 157 -18.01 -10.90 2.91
N LEU A 158 -17.68 -10.87 1.62
CA LEU A 158 -17.13 -9.71 0.92
C LEU A 158 -18.12 -8.53 0.90
N VAL A 159 -19.39 -8.81 0.64
CA VAL A 159 -20.47 -7.82 0.69
C VAL A 159 -20.68 -7.33 2.12
N ARG A 160 -20.73 -8.26 3.10
CA ARG A 160 -20.93 -7.91 4.50
C ARG A 160 -19.82 -7.04 5.08
N ARG A 161 -18.56 -7.23 4.65
CA ARG A 161 -17.42 -6.41 5.07
C ARG A 161 -17.30 -5.08 4.30
N GLY A 162 -18.13 -4.87 3.27
CA GLY A 162 -18.10 -3.66 2.45
C GLY A 162 -16.91 -3.59 1.48
N ALA A 163 -16.29 -4.72 1.14
CA ALA A 163 -15.23 -4.77 0.12
C ALA A 163 -15.80 -4.88 -1.30
N VAL A 164 -17.01 -5.44 -1.43
CA VAL A 164 -17.72 -5.62 -2.70
C VAL A 164 -19.14 -5.09 -2.54
N SER A 165 -19.66 -4.40 -3.54
CA SER A 165 -21.06 -4.03 -3.64
C SER A 165 -21.78 -5.02 -4.55
N GLU A 166 -22.91 -5.54 -4.09
CA GLU A 166 -23.85 -6.30 -4.91
C GLU A 166 -25.04 -5.40 -5.29
N ASN A 167 -25.39 -5.38 -6.57
CA ASN A 167 -26.57 -4.69 -7.06
C ASN A 167 -27.25 -5.49 -8.18
N ARG A 168 -28.43 -6.06 -7.88
CA ARG A 168 -29.26 -6.85 -8.82
C ARG A 168 -28.54 -8.09 -9.36
N GLY A 169 -27.87 -8.83 -8.48
CA GLY A 169 -27.11 -10.03 -8.78
C GLY A 169 -25.81 -9.76 -9.53
N ARG A 170 -25.28 -8.54 -9.48
CA ARG A 170 -24.03 -8.12 -10.12
C ARG A 170 -23.10 -7.53 -9.07
N TYR A 171 -21.87 -8.03 -9.02
CA TYR A 171 -20.87 -7.64 -8.03
C TYR A 171 -19.95 -6.54 -8.59
N ARG A 172 -19.42 -5.68 -7.73
CA ARG A 172 -18.44 -4.66 -8.08
C ARG A 172 -17.52 -4.38 -6.89
N ASN A 173 -16.21 -4.35 -7.12
CA ASN A 173 -15.25 -3.94 -6.09
C ASN A 173 -15.43 -2.45 -5.73
N LEU A 174 -15.31 -2.14 -4.44
CA LEU A 174 -15.46 -0.79 -3.86
C LEU A 174 -14.11 -0.10 -3.65
#